data_AF-A0A7V8XB43-F1
#
_entry.id   AF-A0A7V8XB43-F1
#
_cell.length_a   1.000
_cell.length_b   1.000
_cell.length_c   1.000
_cell.angle_alpha   90.00
_cell.angle_beta   90.00
_cell.angle_gamma   90.00
#
_symmetry.space_group_name_H-M   'P 1'
#
loop_
_entity.id
_entity.type
_entity.pdbx_description
1 polymer ?
#
loop_
_entity_poly.entity_id
_entity_poly.type
_entity_poly.pdbx_seq_one_letter_code
_entity_poly.pdbx_strand_id
1 'polypeptide(L)'
;MTLSTRPVVREVVTSNDPAIAEAHRVLARMFDKHETVDRTEWRDSLREREAEVWSDYRWHLVVAELDGRVVGMASGTYLGNVNTGVIGYVAVDPTARGLGLGPRLRAKLRTIFRRDARSICKGALDAVIGEVRRDNPWLRSLVRRDRVLALDFDYMQPSLRDGAPPVSLVLYYEPQARVMRRVPTALLRKLLFTTWRRVYRISRPMAHRTFRQMLAQLEEHRSIGGLTPQRLARLSGVQPA
;
A
#
# COMPACT_ATOMS: atom_id res chain seq x y z
N MET A 1 -4.10 -33.69 -15.63
CA MET A 1 -4.29 -32.29 -15.18
C MET A 1 -3.63 -31.38 -16.18
N THR A 2 -4.41 -30.58 -16.94
CA THR A 2 -3.89 -29.57 -17.86
C THR A 2 -3.39 -28.37 -17.05
N LEU A 3 -2.08 -28.16 -17.02
CA LEU A 3 -1.48 -26.99 -16.37
C LEU A 3 -1.90 -25.72 -17.15
N SER A 4 -2.56 -24.79 -16.47
CA SER A 4 -2.91 -23.49 -17.04
C SER A 4 -1.65 -22.65 -17.20
N THR A 5 -1.26 -22.38 -18.45
CA THR A 5 -0.11 -21.52 -18.79
C THR A 5 -0.31 -20.05 -18.42
N ARG A 6 -1.52 -19.65 -17.99
CA ARG A 6 -1.83 -18.28 -17.60
C ARG A 6 -1.96 -18.16 -16.09
N PRO A 7 -1.29 -17.18 -15.45
CA PRO A 7 -1.45 -16.93 -14.03
C PRO A 7 -2.88 -16.49 -13.68
N VAL A 8 -3.43 -17.06 -12.61
CA VAL A 8 -4.74 -16.73 -12.03
C VAL A 8 -4.55 -15.74 -10.90
N VAL A 9 -5.34 -14.67 -10.83
CA VAL A 9 -5.28 -13.67 -9.75
C VAL A 9 -6.58 -13.74 -8.94
N ARG A 10 -6.47 -14.05 -7.64
CA ARG A 10 -7.64 -14.22 -6.74
C ARG A 10 -7.43 -13.54 -5.39
N GLU A 11 -8.54 -13.18 -4.75
CA GLU A 11 -8.54 -12.71 -3.36
C GLU A 11 -8.49 -13.94 -2.44
N VAL A 12 -7.68 -13.87 -1.39
CA VAL A 12 -7.71 -14.80 -0.27
C VAL A 12 -8.75 -14.28 0.71
N VAL A 13 -9.79 -15.08 0.95
CA VAL A 13 -10.95 -14.67 1.76
C VAL A 13 -11.09 -15.44 3.07
N THR A 14 -10.31 -16.51 3.27
CA THR A 14 -10.32 -17.30 4.49
C THR A 14 -8.95 -17.37 5.17
N SER A 15 -8.92 -17.42 6.50
CA SER A 15 -7.71 -17.40 7.33
C SER A 15 -6.92 -18.72 7.33
N ASN A 16 -7.51 -19.77 6.77
CA ASN A 16 -6.91 -21.09 6.60
C ASN A 16 -6.52 -21.40 5.15
N ASP A 17 -6.64 -20.43 4.23
CA ASP A 17 -6.20 -20.61 2.84
C ASP A 17 -4.68 -20.91 2.78
N PRO A 18 -4.27 -22.03 2.15
CA PRO A 18 -2.85 -22.42 2.09
C PRO A 18 -1.99 -21.38 1.36
N ALA A 19 -2.58 -20.54 0.49
CA ALA A 19 -1.86 -19.51 -0.22
C ALA A 19 -1.30 -18.42 0.71
N ILE A 20 -1.78 -18.28 1.95
CA ILE A 20 -1.22 -17.32 2.93
C ILE A 20 0.25 -17.63 3.21
N ALA A 21 0.58 -18.91 3.41
CA ALA A 21 1.95 -19.33 3.70
C ALA A 21 2.87 -19.08 2.50
N GLU A 22 2.42 -19.42 1.29
CA GLU A 22 3.19 -19.20 0.07
C GLU A 22 3.36 -17.70 -0.24
N ALA A 23 2.31 -16.90 -0.09
CA ALA A 23 2.35 -15.45 -0.28
C ALA A 23 3.34 -14.78 0.69
N HIS A 24 3.37 -15.22 1.95
CA HIS A 24 4.32 -14.70 2.93
C HIS A 24 5.76 -15.06 2.57
N ARG A 25 6.02 -16.26 2.02
CA ARG A 25 7.35 -16.60 1.48
C ARG A 25 7.75 -15.73 0.29
N VAL A 26 6.82 -15.43 -0.63
CA VAL A 26 7.08 -14.50 -1.73
C VAL A 26 7.45 -13.11 -1.19
N LEU A 27 6.73 -12.62 -0.18
CA LEU A 27 7.04 -11.34 0.47
C LEU A 27 8.42 -11.35 1.13
N ALA A 28 8.72 -12.36 1.95
CA ALA A 28 9.97 -12.45 2.71
C ALA A 28 11.22 -12.55 1.82
N ARG A 29 11.09 -13.01 0.57
CA ARG A 29 12.19 -12.97 -0.41
C ARG A 29 12.42 -11.58 -1.00
N MET A 30 11.39 -10.73 -1.05
CA MET A 30 11.40 -9.47 -1.79
C MET A 30 11.59 -8.23 -0.90
N PHE A 31 11.33 -8.35 0.39
CA PHE A 31 11.40 -7.24 1.34
C PHE A 31 12.31 -7.59 2.51
N ASP A 32 12.92 -6.56 3.10
CA ASP A 32 13.69 -6.74 4.33
C ASP A 32 12.77 -7.19 5.47
N LYS A 33 13.27 -8.03 6.37
CA LYS A 33 12.50 -8.52 7.52
C LYS A 33 11.92 -7.39 8.38
N HIS A 34 12.62 -6.26 8.49
CA HIS A 34 12.20 -5.08 9.25
C HIS A 34 11.09 -4.27 8.56
N GLU A 35 10.83 -4.53 7.28
CA GLU A 35 9.76 -3.93 6.49
C GLU A 35 8.56 -4.85 6.31
N THR A 36 8.55 -6.02 6.94
CA THR A 36 7.47 -7.00 6.80
C THR A 36 6.81 -7.28 8.14
N VAL A 37 5.48 -7.45 8.07
CA VAL A 37 4.67 -7.93 9.20
C VAL A 37 4.70 -9.46 9.28
N ASP A 38 4.41 -9.98 10.46
CA ASP A 38 4.35 -11.42 10.67
C ASP A 38 3.13 -12.06 10.01
N ARG A 39 3.30 -13.32 9.58
CA ARG A 39 2.24 -14.12 8.94
C ARG A 39 1.02 -14.28 9.84
N THR A 40 1.21 -14.28 11.17
CA THR A 40 0.12 -14.35 12.14
C THR A 40 -0.81 -13.16 12.01
N GLU A 41 -0.29 -11.95 11.81
CA GLU A 41 -1.11 -10.75 11.64
C GLU A 41 -2.03 -10.83 10.40
N TRP A 42 -1.58 -11.48 9.33
CA TRP A 42 -2.40 -11.71 8.13
C TRP A 42 -3.56 -12.65 8.42
N ARG A 43 -3.29 -13.74 9.14
CA ARG A 43 -4.33 -14.70 9.55
C ARG A 43 -5.32 -14.06 10.49
N ASP A 44 -4.87 -13.29 11.46
CA ASP A 44 -5.73 -12.63 12.43
C ASP A 44 -6.61 -11.57 11.76
N SER A 45 -6.06 -10.81 10.80
CA SER A 45 -6.86 -9.87 10.00
C SER A 45 -7.93 -10.56 9.15
N LEU A 46 -7.67 -11.78 8.65
CA LEU A 46 -8.67 -12.58 7.94
C LEU A 46 -9.71 -13.17 8.89
N ARG A 47 -9.30 -13.61 10.09
CA ARG A 47 -10.22 -14.13 11.13
C ARG A 47 -11.21 -13.07 11.58
N GLU A 48 -10.75 -11.83 11.81
CA GLU A 48 -11.64 -10.72 12.15
C GLU A 48 -12.70 -10.50 11.07
N ARG A 49 -12.30 -10.63 9.79
CA ARG A 49 -13.22 -10.52 8.66
C ARG A 49 -14.18 -11.71 8.55
N GLU A 50 -13.70 -12.94 8.75
CA GLU A 50 -14.53 -14.16 8.77
C GLU A 50 -15.57 -14.12 9.89
N ALA A 51 -15.20 -13.54 11.04
CA ALA A 51 -16.10 -13.33 12.16
C ALA A 51 -17.06 -12.13 11.96
N GLU A 52 -17.01 -11.48 10.79
CA GLU A 52 -17.84 -10.33 10.43
C GLU A 52 -17.81 -9.20 11.48
N VAL A 53 -16.66 -9.01 12.13
CA VAL A 53 -16.49 -7.94 13.12
C VAL A 53 -16.81 -6.60 12.48
N TRP A 54 -17.81 -5.90 13.01
CA TRP A 54 -18.23 -4.61 12.49
C TRP A 54 -17.08 -3.60 12.60
N SER A 55 -16.60 -3.15 11.44
CA SER A 55 -15.45 -2.27 11.36
C SER A 55 -15.49 -1.47 10.07
N ASP A 56 -15.01 -0.23 10.14
CA ASP A 56 -14.72 0.60 8.97
C ASP A 56 -13.34 0.29 8.37
N TYR A 57 -12.62 -0.69 8.92
CA TYR A 57 -11.31 -1.17 8.49
C TYR A 57 -11.45 -2.56 7.87
N ARG A 58 -10.89 -2.77 6.67
CA ARG A 58 -10.85 -4.09 6.03
C ARG A 58 -9.51 -4.37 5.37
N TRP A 59 -8.84 -5.42 5.83
CA TRP A 59 -7.59 -5.89 5.24
C TRP A 59 -7.86 -6.97 4.18
N HIS A 60 -7.07 -6.96 3.11
CA HIS A 60 -7.19 -7.88 1.98
C HIS A 60 -5.84 -8.43 1.55
N LEU A 61 -5.84 -9.69 1.14
CA LEU A 61 -4.74 -10.37 0.47
C LEU A 61 -5.21 -10.83 -0.91
N VAL A 62 -4.39 -10.58 -1.92
CA VAL A 62 -4.57 -11.04 -3.29
C VAL A 62 -3.33 -11.83 -3.67
N VAL A 63 -3.52 -12.99 -4.30
CA VAL A 63 -2.42 -13.84 -4.78
C VAL A 63 -2.51 -14.03 -6.28
N ALA A 64 -1.36 -14.20 -6.91
CA ALA A 64 -1.21 -14.66 -8.29
C ALA A 64 -0.65 -16.08 -8.27
N GLU A 65 -1.38 -17.01 -8.87
CA GLU A 65 -1.03 -18.44 -8.91
C GLU A 65 -0.66 -18.85 -10.34
N LEU A 66 0.43 -19.59 -10.49
CA LEU A 66 0.90 -20.19 -11.74
C LEU A 66 1.37 -21.61 -11.43
N ASP A 67 0.88 -22.59 -12.19
CA ASP A 67 1.19 -24.02 -12.00
C ASP A 67 1.02 -24.51 -10.56
N GLY A 68 -0.08 -24.07 -9.92
CA GLY A 68 -0.41 -24.44 -8.54
C GLY A 68 0.44 -23.77 -7.45
N ARG A 69 1.31 -22.81 -7.81
CA ARG A 69 2.17 -22.09 -6.88
C ARG A 69 1.84 -20.61 -6.84
N VAL A 70 1.94 -20.00 -5.66
CA VAL A 70 1.85 -18.53 -5.55
C VAL A 70 3.16 -17.91 -6.05
N VAL A 71 3.07 -17.13 -7.12
CA VAL A 71 4.19 -16.43 -7.77
C VAL A 71 4.11 -14.91 -7.61
N GLY A 72 3.07 -14.41 -6.96
CA GLY A 72 2.94 -13.00 -6.64
C GLY A 72 1.86 -12.77 -5.60
N MET A 73 1.95 -11.65 -4.89
CA MET A 73 0.95 -11.25 -3.92
C MET A 73 0.81 -9.73 -3.87
N ALA A 74 -0.34 -9.27 -3.42
CA ALA A 74 -0.52 -7.91 -2.98
C ALA A 74 -1.45 -7.89 -1.77
N SER A 75 -1.16 -7.01 -0.82
CA SER A 75 -2.06 -6.78 0.30
C SER A 75 -2.29 -5.30 0.54
N GLY A 76 -3.40 -5.00 1.18
CA GLY A 76 -3.73 -3.65 1.54
C GLY A 76 -5.02 -3.57 2.33
N THR A 77 -5.27 -2.38 2.84
CA THR A 77 -6.33 -2.10 3.79
C THR A 77 -7.23 -1.00 3.26
N TYR A 78 -8.54 -1.23 3.26
CA TYR A 78 -9.53 -0.18 3.10
C TYR A 78 -9.81 0.50 4.45
N LEU A 79 -9.82 1.85 4.44
CA LEU A 79 -10.08 2.69 5.60
C LEU A 79 -11.34 3.55 5.36
N GLY A 80 -12.44 3.21 6.01
CA GLY A 80 -13.76 3.79 5.79
C GLY A 80 -13.91 5.24 6.28
N ASN A 81 -13.36 5.59 7.44
CA ASN A 81 -13.39 6.97 7.96
C ASN A 81 -12.73 8.03 7.05
N VAL A 82 -11.87 7.59 6.12
CA VAL A 82 -11.21 8.41 5.09
C VAL A 82 -11.50 7.93 3.66
N ASN A 83 -12.39 6.93 3.50
CA ASN A 83 -12.78 6.31 2.23
C ASN A 83 -11.59 6.09 1.26
N THR A 84 -10.51 5.51 1.78
CA THR A 84 -9.22 5.37 1.07
C THR A 84 -8.67 3.96 1.21
N GLY A 85 -8.15 3.41 0.11
CA GLY A 85 -7.38 2.17 0.13
C GLY A 85 -5.89 2.44 0.37
N VAL A 86 -5.25 1.67 1.24
CA VAL A 86 -3.81 1.70 1.52
C VAL A 86 -3.19 0.42 0.98
N ILE A 87 -2.32 0.52 -0.01
CA ILE A 87 -1.55 -0.62 -0.51
C ILE A 87 -0.32 -0.77 0.39
N GLY A 88 -0.25 -1.89 1.10
CA GLY A 88 0.89 -2.23 1.96
C GLY A 88 2.01 -2.90 1.16
N TYR A 89 1.69 -3.99 0.47
CA TYR A 89 2.68 -4.77 -0.27
C TYR A 89 2.20 -5.11 -1.67
N VAL A 90 3.14 -5.12 -2.62
CA VAL A 90 2.99 -5.76 -3.94
C VAL A 90 4.32 -6.46 -4.23
N ALA A 91 4.29 -7.79 -4.30
CA ALA A 91 5.45 -8.63 -4.53
C ALA A 91 5.20 -9.56 -5.71
N VAL A 92 6.20 -9.73 -6.57
CA VAL A 92 6.18 -10.70 -7.67
C VAL A 92 7.49 -11.43 -7.66
N ASP A 93 7.43 -12.76 -7.68
CA ASP A 93 8.60 -13.61 -7.74
C ASP A 93 9.45 -13.24 -8.97
N PRO A 94 10.78 -13.12 -8.86
CA PRO A 94 11.64 -12.78 -9.98
C PRO A 94 11.45 -13.67 -11.21
N THR A 95 11.19 -14.96 -10.99
CA THR A 95 10.98 -15.94 -12.08
C THR A 95 9.66 -15.74 -12.84
N ALA A 96 8.72 -14.99 -12.25
CA ALA A 96 7.42 -14.66 -12.86
C ALA A 96 7.32 -13.18 -13.31
N ARG A 97 8.45 -12.47 -13.40
CA ARG A 97 8.50 -11.11 -13.96
C ARG A 97 8.22 -11.13 -15.47
N GLY A 98 7.84 -9.98 -16.02
CA GLY A 98 7.44 -9.86 -17.43
C GLY A 98 6.01 -10.31 -17.74
N LEU A 99 5.34 -11.04 -16.83
CA LEU A 99 3.96 -11.53 -16.99
C LEU A 99 2.87 -10.50 -16.64
N GLY A 100 3.24 -9.24 -16.38
CA GLY A 100 2.29 -8.19 -16.02
C GLY A 100 1.58 -8.38 -14.67
N LEU A 101 2.12 -9.21 -13.76
CA LEU A 101 1.47 -9.56 -12.50
C LEU A 101 1.31 -8.38 -11.53
N GLY A 102 2.33 -7.53 -11.37
CA GLY A 102 2.26 -6.37 -10.46
C GLY A 102 1.06 -5.46 -10.75
N PRO A 103 0.89 -4.97 -12.00
CA PRO A 103 -0.29 -4.21 -12.40
C PRO A 103 -1.62 -4.95 -12.18
N ARG A 104 -1.69 -6.26 -12.48
CA ARG A 104 -2.91 -7.08 -12.30
C ARG A 104 -3.29 -7.22 -10.82
N LEU A 105 -2.33 -7.52 -9.95
CA LEU A 105 -2.50 -7.61 -8.49
C LEU A 105 -3.00 -6.28 -7.92
N ARG A 106 -2.34 -5.17 -8.27
CA ARG A 106 -2.75 -3.82 -7.87
C ARG A 106 -4.15 -3.46 -8.36
N ALA A 107 -4.48 -3.79 -9.61
CA ALA A 107 -5.81 -3.54 -10.16
C ALA A 107 -6.89 -4.33 -9.40
N LYS A 108 -6.62 -5.59 -9.02
CA LYS A 108 -7.53 -6.40 -8.21
C LYS A 108 -7.75 -5.78 -6.82
N LEU A 109 -6.70 -5.32 -6.14
CA LEU A 109 -6.84 -4.60 -4.86
C LEU A 109 -7.72 -3.34 -5.00
N ARG A 110 -7.54 -2.56 -6.07
CA ARG A 110 -8.38 -1.38 -6.32
C ARG A 110 -9.85 -1.75 -6.51
N THR A 111 -10.13 -2.82 -7.24
CA THR A 111 -11.50 -3.33 -7.41
C THR A 111 -12.11 -3.74 -6.07
N ILE A 112 -11.32 -4.38 -5.20
CA ILE A 112 -11.71 -4.74 -3.84
C ILE A 112 -12.02 -3.47 -3.01
N PHE A 113 -11.12 -2.49 -2.97
CA PHE A 113 -11.37 -1.24 -2.22
C PHE A 113 -12.62 -0.49 -2.72
N ARG A 114 -12.93 -0.52 -4.02
CA ARG A 114 -14.18 0.03 -4.55
C ARG A 114 -15.42 -0.76 -4.14
N ARG A 115 -15.31 -2.08 -3.94
CA ARG A 115 -16.38 -2.89 -3.34
C ARG A 115 -16.59 -2.46 -1.89
N ASP A 116 -15.51 -2.30 -1.13
CA ASP A 116 -15.61 -1.93 0.29
C ASP A 116 -16.16 -0.52 0.49
N ALA A 117 -15.71 0.46 -0.30
CA ALA A 117 -16.26 1.82 -0.32
C ALA A 117 -17.78 1.85 -0.55
N ARG A 118 -18.28 1.06 -1.50
CA ARG A 118 -19.72 0.93 -1.75
C ARG A 118 -20.45 0.27 -0.59
N SER A 119 -19.85 -0.74 0.05
CA SER A 119 -20.51 -1.45 1.15
C SER A 119 -20.55 -0.66 2.46
N ILE A 120 -19.44 -0.01 2.82
CA ILE A 120 -19.23 0.65 4.12
C ILE A 120 -19.65 2.12 4.05
N CYS A 121 -19.17 2.87 3.06
CA CYS A 121 -19.40 4.32 2.97
C CYS A 121 -20.55 4.69 2.03
N LYS A 122 -21.17 3.71 1.36
CA LYS A 122 -22.23 3.91 0.35
C LYS A 122 -21.82 4.87 -0.78
N GLY A 123 -20.52 4.92 -1.09
CA GLY A 123 -19.95 5.87 -2.05
C GLY A 123 -18.90 5.26 -2.98
N ALA A 124 -18.42 6.09 -3.90
CA ALA A 124 -17.23 5.76 -4.70
C ALA A 124 -15.97 5.88 -3.82
N LEU A 125 -14.98 5.04 -4.07
CA LEU A 125 -13.66 5.13 -3.42
C LEU A 125 -13.04 6.50 -3.73
N ASP A 126 -12.52 7.23 -2.73
CA ASP A 126 -11.93 8.55 -2.97
C ASP A 126 -10.52 8.44 -3.54
N ALA A 127 -9.69 7.62 -2.91
CA ALA A 127 -8.28 7.51 -3.26
C ALA A 127 -7.69 6.13 -2.96
N VAL A 128 -6.51 5.91 -3.53
CA VAL A 128 -5.59 4.86 -3.11
C VAL A 128 -4.24 5.49 -2.79
N ILE A 129 -3.69 5.14 -1.64
CA ILE A 129 -2.34 5.53 -1.23
C ILE A 129 -1.46 4.30 -1.10
N GLY A 130 -0.15 4.52 -1.12
CA GLY A 130 0.82 3.49 -0.79
C GLY A 130 2.19 4.11 -0.66
N GLU A 131 3.13 3.28 -0.23
CA GLU A 131 4.45 3.73 0.17
C GLU A 131 5.48 2.95 -0.64
N VAL A 132 6.47 3.65 -1.18
CA VAL A 132 7.45 3.05 -2.06
C VAL A 132 8.82 3.63 -1.74
N ARG A 133 9.83 2.77 -1.67
CA ARG A 133 11.22 3.22 -1.57
C ARG A 133 11.55 4.11 -2.76
N ARG A 134 12.30 5.17 -2.49
CA ARG A 134 12.54 6.25 -3.45
C ARG A 134 13.33 5.79 -4.68
N ASP A 135 14.21 4.81 -4.51
CA ASP A 135 15.04 4.18 -5.53
C ASP A 135 14.32 3.05 -6.29
N ASN A 136 13.10 2.67 -5.88
CA ASN A 136 12.39 1.58 -6.52
C ASN A 136 11.96 1.96 -7.96
N PRO A 137 12.40 1.23 -9.00
CA PRO A 137 12.06 1.54 -10.39
C PRO A 137 10.56 1.58 -10.66
N TRP A 138 9.76 0.85 -9.87
CA TRP A 138 8.31 0.84 -9.97
C TRP A 138 7.70 2.22 -9.70
N LEU A 139 8.27 3.03 -8.80
CA LEU A 139 7.79 4.37 -8.50
C LEU A 139 7.74 5.23 -9.77
N ARG A 140 8.80 5.19 -10.59
CA ARG A 140 8.85 5.91 -11.88
C ARG A 140 7.73 5.47 -12.83
N SER A 141 7.47 4.17 -12.91
CA SER A 141 6.36 3.63 -13.73
C SER A 141 4.99 4.05 -13.21
N LEU A 142 4.86 4.23 -11.90
CA LEU A 142 3.62 4.60 -11.24
C LEU A 142 3.30 6.08 -11.45
N VAL A 143 4.28 6.98 -11.26
CA VAL A 143 4.10 8.43 -11.41
C VAL A 143 3.99 8.89 -12.86
N ARG A 144 4.45 8.09 -13.84
CA ARG A 144 4.21 8.33 -15.27
C ARG A 144 2.72 8.25 -15.65
N ARG A 145 1.87 7.73 -14.76
CA ARG A 145 0.42 7.72 -14.96
C ARG A 145 -0.12 9.05 -14.46
N ASP A 146 -0.86 9.77 -15.28
CA ASP A 146 -1.40 11.12 -14.98
C ASP A 146 -2.26 11.23 -13.69
N ARG A 147 -2.58 10.10 -13.06
CA ARG A 147 -3.42 10.00 -11.87
C ARG A 147 -2.66 9.71 -10.59
N VAL A 148 -1.33 9.58 -10.60
CA VAL A 148 -0.57 9.30 -9.37
C VAL A 148 0.35 10.46 -9.03
N LEU A 149 0.20 10.98 -7.82
CA LEU A 149 1.10 11.98 -7.23
C LEU A 149 2.06 11.29 -6.26
N ALA A 150 3.35 11.25 -6.55
CA ALA A 150 4.37 10.98 -5.54
C ALA A 150 4.56 12.25 -4.71
N LEU A 151 4.11 12.28 -3.46
CA LEU A 151 3.98 13.52 -2.70
C LEU A 151 5.34 14.09 -2.28
N ASP A 152 5.50 15.40 -2.47
CA ASP A 152 6.75 16.13 -2.21
C ASP A 152 6.85 16.61 -0.75
N PHE A 153 7.04 15.66 0.17
CA PHE A 153 7.39 15.90 1.57
C PHE A 153 8.16 14.69 2.12
N ASP A 154 8.88 14.85 3.25
CA ASP A 154 9.68 13.78 3.83
C ASP A 154 8.80 12.81 4.63
N TYR A 155 8.13 11.92 3.90
CA TYR A 155 7.34 10.86 4.50
C TYR A 155 8.23 9.81 5.17
N MET A 156 7.84 9.43 6.38
CA MET A 156 8.49 8.41 7.19
C MET A 156 7.46 7.37 7.63
N GLN A 157 7.71 6.12 7.26
CA GLN A 157 7.00 4.97 7.81
C GLN A 157 7.50 4.73 9.25
N PRO A 158 6.60 4.47 10.22
CA PRO A 158 7.05 4.06 11.55
C PRO A 158 7.76 2.72 11.48
N SER A 159 8.50 2.38 12.54
CA SER A 159 9.07 1.05 12.65
C SER A 159 7.97 -0.01 12.76
N LEU A 160 8.10 -1.10 12.01
CA LEU A 160 7.22 -2.27 12.11
C LEU A 160 7.69 -3.28 13.16
N ARG A 161 8.89 -3.08 13.74
CA ARG A 161 9.46 -3.93 14.79
C ARG A 161 10.01 -3.07 15.92
N ASP A 162 9.96 -3.58 17.14
CA ASP A 162 10.52 -2.88 18.28
C ASP A 162 12.01 -2.59 18.09
N GLY A 163 12.39 -1.34 18.33
CA GLY A 163 13.78 -0.88 18.24
C GLY A 163 14.33 -0.61 16.82
N ALA A 164 13.63 -0.97 15.75
CA ALA A 164 14.06 -0.62 14.40
C ALA A 164 13.82 0.88 14.09
N PRO A 165 14.64 1.49 13.22
CA PRO A 165 14.47 2.89 12.84
C PRO A 165 13.27 3.09 11.90
N PRO A 166 12.63 4.27 11.91
CA PRO A 166 11.67 4.66 10.87
C PRO A 166 12.29 4.61 9.47
N VAL A 167 11.50 4.25 8.46
CA VAL A 167 11.96 4.10 7.07
C VAL A 167 11.52 5.32 6.26
N SER A 168 12.46 5.96 5.56
CA SER A 168 12.14 7.05 4.62
C SER A 168 11.59 6.47 3.32
N LEU A 169 10.34 6.80 3.00
CA LEU A 169 9.64 6.33 1.80
C LEU A 169 9.02 7.51 1.05
N VAL A 170 8.54 7.24 -0.16
CA VAL A 170 7.67 8.15 -0.90
C VAL A 170 6.24 7.70 -0.70
N LEU A 171 5.43 8.56 -0.07
CA LEU A 171 3.98 8.38 -0.06
C LEU A 171 3.41 8.84 -1.40
N TYR A 172 2.72 7.95 -2.10
CA TYR A 172 1.97 8.33 -3.30
C TYR A 172 0.47 8.41 -3.01
N TYR A 173 -0.21 9.24 -3.79
CA TYR A 173 -1.65 9.45 -3.74
C TYR A 173 -2.26 9.32 -5.15
N GLU A 174 -3.21 8.40 -5.31
CA GLU A 174 -3.96 8.16 -6.56
C GLU A 174 -5.45 8.44 -6.34
N PRO A 175 -5.95 9.66 -6.64
CA PRO A 175 -7.38 9.93 -6.61
C PRO A 175 -8.13 9.09 -7.64
N GLN A 176 -9.31 8.59 -7.26
CA GLN A 176 -10.12 7.74 -8.13
C GLN A 176 -11.18 8.52 -8.90
N ALA A 177 -11.75 9.58 -8.30
CA ALA A 177 -12.81 10.36 -8.92
C ALA A 177 -12.29 11.38 -9.95
N ARG A 178 -11.29 12.20 -9.57
CA ARG A 178 -10.78 13.29 -10.39
C ARG A 178 -9.25 13.31 -10.41
N VAL A 179 -8.65 13.76 -11.50
CA VAL A 179 -7.20 14.04 -11.53
C VAL A 179 -6.91 15.18 -10.56
N MET A 180 -5.88 15.02 -9.73
CA MET A 180 -5.41 16.06 -8.82
C MET A 180 -3.95 16.34 -9.12
N ARG A 181 -3.55 17.61 -9.05
CA ARG A 181 -2.14 18.03 -9.14
C ARG A 181 -1.50 18.27 -7.77
N ARG A 182 -2.34 18.53 -6.75
CA ARG A 182 -1.96 18.79 -5.37
C ARG A 182 -3.00 18.21 -4.43
N VAL A 183 -2.58 17.80 -3.23
CA VAL A 183 -3.44 17.27 -2.17
C VAL A 183 -3.50 18.28 -1.02
N PRO A 184 -4.70 18.69 -0.54
CA PRO A 184 -4.82 19.55 0.62
C PRO A 184 -4.13 18.95 1.86
N THR A 185 -3.36 19.75 2.59
CA THR A 185 -2.63 19.25 3.77
C THR A 185 -3.57 18.79 4.89
N ALA A 186 -4.74 19.41 5.05
CA ALA A 186 -5.77 18.93 5.96
C ALA A 186 -6.19 17.48 5.69
N LEU A 187 -6.35 17.10 4.41
CA LEU A 187 -6.64 15.72 4.01
C LEU A 187 -5.44 14.81 4.31
N LEU A 188 -4.22 15.22 3.96
CA LEU A 188 -3.01 14.44 4.24
C LEU A 188 -2.84 14.18 5.73
N ARG A 189 -3.07 15.17 6.60
CA ARG A 189 -3.01 14.99 8.07
C ARG A 189 -4.01 13.92 8.54
N LYS A 190 -5.24 13.93 8.02
CA LYS A 190 -6.26 12.92 8.34
C LYS A 190 -5.85 11.53 7.86
N LEU A 191 -5.31 11.43 6.64
CA LEU A 191 -4.80 10.17 6.08
C LEU A 191 -3.62 9.63 6.89
N LEU A 192 -2.61 10.44 7.17
CA LEU A 192 -1.45 10.07 7.97
C LEU A 192 -1.85 9.57 9.35
N PHE A 193 -2.71 10.32 10.06
CA PHE A 193 -3.20 9.92 11.37
C PHE A 193 -3.92 8.57 11.32
N THR A 194 -4.81 8.39 10.33
CA THR A 194 -5.57 7.15 10.18
C THR A 194 -4.66 5.97 9.86
N THR A 195 -3.73 6.12 8.91
CA THR A 195 -2.76 5.07 8.54
C THR A 195 -1.90 4.70 9.74
N TRP A 196 -1.33 5.67 10.45
CA TRP A 196 -0.53 5.41 11.66
C TRP A 196 -1.33 4.71 12.76
N ARG A 197 -2.56 5.15 13.00
CA ARG A 197 -3.39 4.60 14.08
C ARG A 197 -3.90 3.19 13.77
N ARG A 198 -4.29 2.94 12.51
CA ARG A 198 -5.05 1.74 12.10
C ARG A 198 -4.20 0.72 11.35
N VAL A 199 -3.39 1.17 10.39
CA VAL A 199 -2.53 0.27 9.59
C VAL A 199 -1.29 -0.11 10.40
N TYR A 200 -0.61 0.87 11.01
CA TYR A 200 0.56 0.63 11.85
C TYR A 200 0.23 0.36 13.33
N ARG A 201 -1.06 0.35 13.70
CA ARG A 201 -1.56 0.06 15.05
C ARG A 201 -0.94 0.92 16.17
N ILE A 202 -0.44 2.12 15.85
CA ILE A 202 0.16 3.03 16.83
C ILE A 202 -0.94 3.75 17.60
N SER A 203 -1.13 3.39 18.88
CA SER A 203 -2.24 3.90 19.71
C SER A 203 -2.28 5.42 19.87
N ARG A 204 -1.11 6.07 19.94
CA ARG A 204 -0.99 7.53 20.15
C ARG A 204 -0.04 8.15 19.11
N PRO A 205 -0.43 8.32 17.83
CA PRO A 205 0.46 8.84 16.79
C PRO A 205 1.05 10.22 17.15
N MET A 206 0.27 11.10 17.78
CA MET A 206 0.71 12.43 18.20
C MET A 206 1.84 12.41 19.25
N ALA A 207 1.98 11.33 20.03
CA ALA A 207 3.07 11.16 20.98
C ALA A 207 4.39 10.77 20.28
N HIS A 208 4.34 10.30 19.04
CA HIS A 208 5.52 9.87 18.30
C HIS A 208 6.26 11.06 17.64
N ARG A 209 7.56 11.18 17.90
CA ARG A 209 8.39 12.31 17.39
C ARG A 209 8.34 12.40 15.86
N THR A 210 8.56 11.28 15.16
CA THR A 210 8.54 11.21 13.70
C THR A 210 7.20 11.66 13.10
N PHE A 211 6.08 11.30 13.74
CA PHE A 211 4.76 11.70 13.26
C PHE A 211 4.58 13.21 13.37
N ARG A 212 4.95 13.81 14.51
CA ARG A 212 4.92 15.27 14.70
C ARG A 212 5.80 16.01 13.70
N GLN A 213 6.98 15.49 13.38
CA GLN A 213 7.86 16.07 12.38
C GLN A 213 7.21 16.11 10.99
N MET A 214 6.53 15.03 10.58
CA MET A 214 5.77 15.04 9.33
C MET A 214 4.62 16.06 9.37
N LEU A 215 3.90 16.18 10.50
CA LEU A 215 2.83 17.17 10.61
C LEU A 215 3.34 18.61 10.52
N ALA A 216 4.49 18.91 11.14
CA ALA A 216 5.11 20.23 11.07
C ALA A 216 5.45 20.63 9.63
N GLN A 217 6.01 19.72 8.82
CA GLN A 217 6.26 19.98 7.40
C GLN A 217 4.98 20.29 6.62
N LEU A 218 3.85 19.69 6.99
CA LEU A 218 2.56 19.96 6.34
C LEU A 218 1.93 21.28 6.80
N GLU A 219 2.35 21.88 7.91
CA GLU A 219 1.80 23.15 8.40
C GLU A 219 2.30 24.35 7.59
N GLU A 220 3.48 24.23 6.98
CA GLU A 220 4.09 25.25 6.13
C GLU A 220 3.38 25.40 4.77
N HIS A 221 2.45 24.49 4.45
CA HIS A 221 1.82 24.40 3.15
C HIS A 221 0.30 24.21 3.22
N ARG A 222 -0.44 24.89 2.33
CA ARG A 222 -1.88 24.62 2.15
C ARG A 222 -2.15 23.31 1.40
N SER A 223 -1.22 22.90 0.53
CA SER A 223 -1.31 21.67 -0.26
C SER A 223 0.05 21.19 -0.75
N ILE A 224 0.21 19.87 -0.87
CA ILE A 224 1.42 19.21 -1.36
C ILE A 224 1.23 18.73 -2.80
N GLY A 225 2.17 19.03 -3.68
CA GLY A 225 2.19 18.58 -5.07
C GLY A 225 2.89 17.24 -5.24
N GLY A 226 3.04 16.83 -6.50
CA GLY A 226 3.93 15.73 -6.87
C GLY A 226 5.41 16.17 -6.87
N LEU A 227 6.33 15.23 -6.58
CA LEU A 227 7.76 15.40 -6.79
C LEU A 227 8.04 15.80 -8.25
N THR A 228 8.88 16.81 -8.46
CA THR A 228 9.29 17.18 -9.81
C THR A 228 10.15 16.06 -10.43
N PRO A 229 10.20 15.92 -11.77
CA PRO A 229 11.10 14.97 -12.43
C PRO A 229 12.56 15.13 -12.00
N GLN A 230 13.00 16.38 -11.78
CA GLN A 230 14.34 16.71 -11.31
C GLN A 230 14.58 16.24 -9.87
N ARG A 231 13.60 16.41 -8.97
CA ARG A 231 13.67 15.87 -7.61
C ARG A 231 13.66 14.34 -7.63
N LEU A 232 12.81 13.70 -8.44
CA LEU A 232 12.80 12.24 -8.62
C LEU A 232 14.15 11.71 -9.13
N ALA A 233 14.78 12.39 -10.10
CA ALA A 233 16.07 12.00 -10.68
C ALA A 233 17.22 12.18 -9.68
N ARG A 234 17.38 13.38 -9.09
CA ARG A 234 18.41 13.69 -8.09
C ARG A 234 18.37 12.73 -6.90
N LEU A 235 17.17 12.33 -6.48
CA LEU A 235 16.99 11.49 -5.31
C LEU A 235 17.12 9.98 -5.59
N SER A 236 17.23 9.57 -6.85
CA SER A 236 17.49 8.16 -7.22
C SER A 236 18.94 7.89 -7.59
N GLY A 237 19.85 8.85 -7.31
CA GLY A 237 21.29 8.72 -7.61
C GLY A 237 21.63 8.70 -9.09
N VAL A 238 20.66 9.00 -9.97
CA VAL A 238 20.84 9.04 -11.43
C VAL A 238 20.90 10.51 -11.83
N GLN A 239 22.05 10.98 -12.32
CA GLN A 239 22.14 12.33 -12.90
C GLN A 239 21.15 12.44 -14.08
N PRO A 240 20.35 13.52 -14.15
CA PRO A 240 19.55 13.78 -15.34
C PRO A 240 20.49 14.00 -16.54
N ALA A 241 20.20 13.31 -17.64
CA ALA A 241 20.85 13.54 -18.93
C ALA A 241 20.49 14.91 -19.49
#